data_AF-A0A451DIY8-F1
#
_entry.id   AF-A0A451DIY8-F1
#
_cell.length_a   1.000
_cell.length_b   1.000
_cell.length_c   1.000
_cell.angle_alpha   90.00
_cell.angle_beta   90.00
_cell.angle_gamma   90.00
#
_symmetry.space_group_name_H-M   'P 1'
#
loop_
_entity.id
_entity.type
_entity.pdbx_description
1 polymer ?
#
loop_
_entity_poly.entity_id
_entity_poly.type
_entity_poly.pdbx_seq_one_letter_code
_entity_poly.pdbx_strand_id
1 'polypeptide(L)'
;MSDLEYLQKKKNAIKGGFYNRLKLSLEQTRSYLVDGVMHLLRGKTIDKGLLKALEDQLLMADIGIDTTNRVIRTLEAQINDKKIDNEELLYRQLKTNLSEILCKVEVPLDVSGRLPFIVLMIGVNGVGKTTTIGKLARKFQNEGKLVMLAAGDTFRAGAIEQLEVWGSRNNIPVIAQPSGSDPAAVIFDAIQAAKSRHMDVLIADTAGRLQNKTYLMAEIKKIIRVMKKLDCSAPHEVLLTIDASTGQNAISQTKFFHEAIGLTGITLTKLDTTAKGGVIFSIADKFNIPIRYITVGETLEDLRVFQVNSFIDALFSQE
;
A
#
# COMPACT_ATOMS: atom_id res chain seq x y z
N MET A 1 -9.50 -22.73 -12.33
CA MET A 1 -9.36 -23.15 -10.93
C MET A 1 -10.74 -23.04 -10.30
N SER A 2 -11.24 -24.10 -9.68
CA SER A 2 -12.56 -24.08 -9.04
C SER A 2 -12.52 -23.28 -7.72
N ASP A 3 -13.65 -22.69 -7.30
CA ASP A 3 -13.74 -21.95 -6.04
C ASP A 3 -13.35 -22.82 -4.83
N LEU A 4 -13.64 -24.12 -4.89
CA LEU A 4 -13.27 -25.12 -3.89
C LEU A 4 -11.75 -25.32 -3.79
N GLU A 5 -11.04 -25.40 -4.92
CA GLU A 5 -9.57 -25.51 -4.94
C GLU A 5 -8.90 -24.25 -4.39
N TYR A 6 -9.43 -23.06 -4.71
CA TYR A 6 -8.92 -21.80 -4.18
C TYR A 6 -9.08 -21.71 -2.66
N LEU A 7 -10.26 -22.09 -2.14
CA LEU A 7 -10.52 -22.15 -0.70
C LEU A 7 -9.62 -23.16 0.02
N GLN A 8 -9.34 -24.31 -0.60
CA GLN A 8 -8.43 -25.32 -0.07
C GLN A 8 -6.97 -24.81 -0.01
N LYS A 9 -6.49 -24.17 -1.09
CA LYS A 9 -5.17 -23.50 -1.12
C LYS A 9 -5.08 -22.40 -0.07
N LYS A 10 -6.12 -21.56 0.06
CA LYS A 10 -6.18 -20.49 1.08
C LYS A 10 -6.09 -21.05 2.49
N LYS A 11 -6.82 -22.13 2.81
CA LYS A 11 -6.71 -22.82 4.11
C LYS A 11 -5.30 -23.37 4.38
N ASN A 12 -4.65 -23.93 3.36
CA ASN A 12 -3.28 -24.45 3.49
C ASN A 12 -2.24 -23.33 3.62
N ALA A 13 -2.41 -22.21 2.91
CA ALA A 13 -1.55 -21.04 3.04
C ALA A 13 -1.67 -20.38 4.42
N ILE A 14 -2.87 -20.37 5.01
CA ILE A 14 -3.07 -19.92 6.40
C ILE A 14 -2.24 -20.78 7.37
N LYS A 15 -2.16 -22.10 7.16
CA LYS A 15 -1.32 -23.02 7.95
C LYS A 15 0.18 -22.87 7.65
N GLY A 16 0.54 -22.50 6.42
CA GLY A 16 1.93 -22.36 5.96
C GLY A 16 2.64 -21.07 6.35
N GLY A 17 2.03 -20.19 7.14
CA GLY A 17 2.63 -18.91 7.54
C GLY A 17 2.53 -17.81 6.48
N PHE A 18 2.95 -16.60 6.83
CA PHE A 18 2.70 -15.40 6.02
C PHE A 18 3.37 -15.44 4.64
N TYR A 19 4.59 -15.96 4.51
CA TYR A 19 5.26 -16.04 3.20
C TYR A 19 4.42 -16.83 2.19
N ASN A 20 3.79 -17.92 2.62
CA ASN A 20 2.88 -18.69 1.79
C ASN A 20 1.59 -17.92 1.45
N ARG A 21 1.07 -17.09 2.37
CA ARG A 21 -0.06 -16.18 2.08
C ARG A 21 0.33 -15.09 1.09
N LEU A 22 1.50 -14.48 1.22
CA LEU A 22 2.03 -13.49 0.30
C LEU A 22 2.23 -14.09 -1.10
N LYS A 23 2.89 -15.26 -1.18
CA LYS A 23 3.07 -16.01 -2.44
C LYS A 23 1.73 -16.34 -3.09
N LEU A 24 0.72 -16.77 -2.32
CA LEU A 24 -0.63 -17.02 -2.81
C LEU A 24 -1.31 -15.73 -3.30
N SER A 25 -1.20 -14.64 -2.55
CA SER A 25 -1.81 -13.36 -2.94
C SER A 25 -1.22 -12.81 -4.25
N LEU A 26 0.07 -13.03 -4.47
CA LEU A 26 0.75 -12.60 -5.68
C LEU A 26 0.62 -13.62 -6.82
N GLU A 27 -0.11 -14.73 -6.66
CA GLU A 27 -0.18 -15.82 -7.65
C GLU A 27 -0.60 -15.31 -9.03
N GLN A 28 -1.62 -14.45 -9.10
CA GLN A 28 -2.06 -13.85 -10.36
C GLN A 28 -0.97 -12.94 -10.96
N THR A 29 -0.42 -12.02 -10.18
CA THR A 29 0.63 -11.10 -10.67
C THR A 29 1.88 -11.87 -11.10
N ARG A 30 2.27 -12.91 -10.35
CA ARG A 30 3.38 -13.80 -10.68
C ARG A 30 3.12 -14.55 -11.97
N SER A 31 1.94 -15.12 -12.17
CA SER A 31 1.68 -15.86 -13.40
C SER A 31 1.75 -14.97 -14.64
N TYR A 32 1.24 -13.74 -14.54
CA TYR A 32 1.38 -12.77 -15.64
C TYR A 32 2.82 -12.28 -15.81
N LEU A 33 3.52 -11.93 -14.74
CA LEU A 33 4.87 -11.35 -14.85
C LEU A 33 5.93 -12.43 -15.07
N VAL A 34 6.05 -13.38 -14.15
CA VAL A 34 7.13 -14.37 -14.13
C VAL A 34 6.95 -15.43 -15.19
N ASP A 35 5.78 -16.06 -15.31
CA ASP A 35 5.61 -17.14 -16.30
C ASP A 35 5.72 -16.58 -17.71
N GLY A 36 5.19 -15.36 -17.93
CA GLY A 36 5.36 -14.63 -19.19
C GLY A 36 6.82 -14.32 -19.52
N VAL A 37 7.59 -13.77 -18.56
CA VAL A 37 9.02 -13.52 -18.74
C VAL A 37 9.79 -14.82 -19.00
N MET A 38 9.55 -15.87 -18.23
CA MET A 38 10.25 -17.16 -18.40
C MET A 38 9.95 -17.79 -19.76
N HIS A 39 8.69 -17.73 -20.22
CA HIS A 39 8.31 -18.19 -21.55
C HIS A 39 8.99 -17.39 -22.66
N LEU A 40 9.14 -16.07 -22.48
CA LEU A 40 9.85 -15.22 -23.43
C LEU A 40 11.34 -15.53 -23.51
N LEU A 41 11.97 -15.86 -22.38
CA LEU A 41 13.40 -16.13 -22.31
C LEU A 41 13.76 -17.47 -22.95
N ARG A 42 12.96 -18.53 -22.73
CA ARG A 42 13.30 -19.91 -23.15
C ARG A 42 13.72 -20.05 -24.62
N GLY A 43 14.99 -20.42 -24.81
CA GLY A 43 15.53 -20.82 -26.11
C GLY A 43 15.68 -19.67 -27.09
N LYS A 44 15.61 -18.42 -26.63
CA LYS A 44 15.76 -17.23 -27.47
C LYS A 44 17.14 -16.60 -27.32
N THR A 45 17.67 -16.13 -28.43
CA THR A 45 18.85 -15.27 -28.43
C THR A 45 18.54 -13.95 -27.73
N ILE A 46 19.49 -13.47 -26.93
CA ILE A 46 19.39 -12.15 -26.30
C ILE A 46 19.63 -11.09 -27.37
N ASP A 47 18.54 -10.63 -27.98
CA ASP A 47 18.54 -9.62 -29.01
C ASP A 47 17.55 -8.49 -28.71
N LYS A 48 17.48 -7.49 -29.59
CA LYS A 48 16.55 -6.37 -29.47
C LYS A 48 15.08 -6.80 -29.51
N GLY A 49 14.76 -7.90 -30.19
CA GLY A 49 13.41 -8.45 -30.26
C GLY A 49 12.98 -9.03 -28.91
N LEU A 50 13.88 -9.74 -28.22
CA LEU A 50 13.65 -10.22 -26.87
C LEU A 50 13.42 -9.07 -25.88
N LEU A 51 14.26 -8.03 -25.92
CA LEU A 51 14.10 -6.86 -25.05
C LEU A 51 12.77 -6.14 -25.31
N LYS A 52 12.33 -6.06 -26.56
CA LYS A 52 11.02 -5.49 -26.90
C LYS A 52 9.87 -6.31 -26.33
N ALA A 53 9.93 -7.64 -26.48
CA ALA A 53 8.91 -8.52 -25.89
C ALA A 53 8.88 -8.45 -24.36
N LEU A 54 10.07 -8.33 -23.73
CA LEU A 54 10.18 -8.11 -22.29
C LEU A 54 9.55 -6.78 -21.88
N GLU A 55 9.82 -5.69 -22.61
CA GLU A 55 9.19 -4.38 -22.39
C GLU A 55 7.67 -4.50 -22.38
N ASP A 56 7.09 -5.12 -23.42
CA ASP A 56 5.65 -5.29 -23.56
C ASP A 56 5.06 -6.10 -22.39
N GLN A 57 5.77 -7.15 -21.92
CA GLN A 57 5.36 -7.94 -20.76
C GLN A 57 5.33 -7.12 -19.46
N LEU A 58 6.36 -6.29 -19.23
CA LEU A 58 6.42 -5.42 -18.05
C LEU A 58 5.31 -4.36 -18.07
N LEU A 59 4.97 -3.83 -19.25
CA LEU A 59 3.85 -2.90 -19.43
C LEU A 59 2.50 -3.57 -19.14
N MET A 60 2.29 -4.80 -19.63
CA MET A 60 1.06 -5.57 -19.35
C MET A 60 0.87 -5.86 -17.86
N ALA A 61 1.98 -5.99 -17.11
CA ALA A 61 1.96 -6.16 -15.65
C ALA A 61 1.71 -4.85 -14.86
N ASP A 62 1.41 -3.73 -15.54
CA ASP A 62 1.15 -2.42 -14.94
C ASP A 62 2.37 -1.78 -14.21
N ILE A 63 3.61 -2.14 -14.60
CA ILE A 63 4.85 -1.49 -14.10
C ILE A 63 4.95 -0.02 -14.54
N GLY A 64 4.32 0.32 -15.66
CA GLY A 64 4.24 1.68 -16.19
C GLY A 64 5.41 2.05 -17.10
N ILE A 65 5.14 2.96 -18.04
CA ILE A 65 6.01 3.27 -19.18
C ILE A 65 7.40 3.73 -18.74
N ASP A 66 7.48 4.73 -17.87
CA ASP A 66 8.76 5.32 -17.46
C ASP A 66 9.66 4.32 -16.72
N THR A 67 9.05 3.57 -15.79
CA THR A 67 9.73 2.56 -14.98
C THR A 67 10.20 1.40 -15.84
N THR A 68 9.34 0.88 -16.74
CA THR A 68 9.72 -0.15 -17.71
C THR A 68 10.86 0.32 -18.61
N ASN A 69 10.77 1.52 -19.19
CA ASN A 69 11.81 2.08 -20.05
C ASN A 69 13.17 2.16 -19.34
N ARG A 70 13.20 2.57 -18.07
CA ARG A 70 14.45 2.60 -17.31
C ARG A 70 15.00 1.19 -17.08
N VAL A 71 14.15 0.23 -16.71
CA VAL A 71 14.57 -1.16 -16.50
C VAL A 71 15.15 -1.75 -17.79
N ILE A 72 14.46 -1.60 -18.92
CA ILE A 72 14.91 -2.11 -20.22
C ILE A 72 16.24 -1.46 -20.65
N ARG A 73 16.38 -0.14 -20.52
CA ARG A 73 17.64 0.55 -20.83
C ARG A 73 18.81 0.06 -19.97
N THR A 74 18.54 -0.23 -18.69
CA THR A 74 19.56 -0.76 -17.77
C THR A 74 20.01 -2.16 -18.22
N LEU A 75 19.06 -3.02 -18.58
CA LEU A 75 19.36 -4.36 -19.11
C LEU A 75 20.11 -4.29 -20.44
N GLU A 76 19.68 -3.42 -21.37
CA GLU A 76 20.34 -3.23 -22.66
C GLU A 76 21.80 -2.78 -22.50
N ALA A 77 22.06 -1.84 -21.59
CA ALA A 77 23.42 -1.41 -21.25
C ALA A 77 24.27 -2.56 -20.69
N GLN A 78 23.70 -3.38 -19.80
CA GLN A 78 24.40 -4.54 -19.23
C GLN A 78 24.69 -5.64 -20.26
N ILE A 79 23.81 -5.84 -21.25
CA ILE A 79 24.03 -6.74 -22.39
C ILE A 79 25.17 -6.22 -23.28
N ASN A 80 25.15 -4.93 -23.61
CA ASN A 80 26.20 -4.30 -24.43
C ASN A 80 27.58 -4.36 -23.75
N ASP A 81 27.61 -4.24 -22.42
CA ASP A 81 28.80 -4.39 -21.59
C ASP A 81 29.27 -5.85 -21.43
N LYS A 82 28.57 -6.83 -22.04
CA LYS A 82 28.80 -8.28 -21.89
C LYS A 82 28.69 -8.78 -20.43
N LYS A 83 27.92 -8.10 -19.58
CA LYS A 83 27.61 -8.53 -18.21
C LYS A 83 26.45 -9.52 -18.16
N ILE A 84 25.62 -9.53 -19.20
CA ILE A 84 24.51 -10.48 -19.40
C ILE A 84 24.77 -11.21 -20.71
N ASP A 85 25.01 -12.52 -20.64
CA ASP A 85 25.28 -13.37 -21.81
C ASP A 85 24.32 -14.56 -21.93
N ASN A 86 23.44 -14.77 -20.94
CA ASN A 86 22.49 -15.87 -20.91
C ASN A 86 21.16 -15.50 -20.21
N GLU A 87 20.14 -16.34 -20.45
CA GLU A 87 18.77 -16.14 -19.95
C GLU A 87 18.69 -16.07 -18.42
N GLU A 88 19.49 -16.87 -17.71
CA GLU A 88 19.50 -16.90 -16.25
C GLU A 88 20.02 -15.57 -15.67
N LEU A 89 21.10 -15.05 -16.23
CA LEU A 89 21.65 -13.75 -15.84
C LEU A 89 20.67 -12.61 -16.17
N LEU A 90 20.01 -12.65 -17.32
CA LEU A 90 19.00 -11.65 -17.69
C LEU A 90 17.84 -11.64 -16.69
N TYR A 91 17.33 -12.82 -16.33
CA TYR A 91 16.28 -12.96 -15.31
C TYR A 91 16.72 -12.44 -13.94
N ARG A 92 17.94 -12.79 -13.52
CA ARG A 92 18.51 -12.33 -12.23
C ARG A 92 18.70 -10.82 -12.20
N GLN A 93 19.17 -10.22 -13.29
CA GLN A 93 19.35 -8.77 -13.40
C GLN A 93 18.01 -8.04 -13.44
N LEU A 94 16.99 -8.58 -14.11
CA LEU A 94 15.62 -8.05 -14.04
C LEU A 94 15.10 -8.02 -12.59
N LYS A 95 15.22 -9.15 -11.87
CA LYS A 95 14.83 -9.24 -10.45
C LYS A 95 15.59 -8.20 -9.60
N THR A 96 16.89 -8.04 -9.84
CA THR A 96 17.75 -7.07 -9.13
C THR A 96 17.30 -5.63 -9.40
N ASN A 97 17.13 -5.24 -10.66
CA ASN A 97 16.69 -3.89 -11.05
C ASN A 97 15.33 -3.52 -10.44
N LEU A 98 14.39 -4.48 -10.39
CA LEU A 98 13.08 -4.27 -9.77
C LEU A 98 13.17 -4.19 -8.25
N SER A 99 14.04 -4.98 -7.62
CA SER A 99 14.30 -4.91 -6.18
C SER A 99 14.90 -3.55 -5.78
N GLU A 100 15.86 -3.04 -6.55
CA GLU A 100 16.50 -1.75 -6.29
C GLU A 100 15.52 -0.57 -6.34
N ILE A 101 14.51 -0.63 -7.21
CA ILE A 101 13.43 0.36 -7.24
C ILE A 101 12.68 0.39 -5.90
N LEU A 102 12.35 -0.78 -5.35
CA LEU A 102 11.58 -0.87 -4.12
C LEU A 102 12.40 -0.59 -2.85
N CYS A 103 13.71 -0.88 -2.86
CA CYS A 103 14.59 -0.63 -1.71
C CYS A 103 14.60 0.85 -1.31
N LYS A 104 14.41 1.77 -2.26
CA LYS A 104 14.35 3.23 -2.01
C LYS A 104 13.17 3.66 -1.14
N VAL A 105 12.12 2.84 -1.08
CA VAL A 105 10.87 3.14 -0.38
C VAL A 105 10.57 2.15 0.76
N GLU A 106 11.49 1.25 1.09
CA GLU A 106 11.38 0.37 2.25
C GLU A 106 11.75 1.13 3.53
N VAL A 107 10.77 1.83 4.10
CA VAL A 107 10.94 2.48 5.40
C VAL A 107 9.75 2.11 6.28
N PRO A 108 9.92 1.22 7.27
CA PRO A 108 8.88 0.91 8.25
C PRO A 108 8.39 2.17 8.97
N LEU A 109 7.12 2.18 9.35
CA LEU A 109 6.57 3.28 10.16
C LEU A 109 7.04 3.13 11.61
N ASP A 110 7.82 4.09 12.08
CA ASP A 110 8.17 4.23 13.49
C ASP A 110 7.19 5.19 14.19
N VAL A 111 6.48 4.67 15.18
CA VAL A 111 5.52 5.43 15.98
C VAL A 111 6.05 5.83 17.35
N SER A 112 7.36 5.72 17.57
CA SER A 112 8.02 6.06 18.83
C SER A 112 8.29 7.58 18.97
N GLY A 113 8.59 8.03 20.20
CA GLY A 113 9.01 9.40 20.47
C GLY A 113 7.91 10.48 20.41
N ARG A 114 6.65 10.11 20.15
CA ARG A 114 5.49 11.01 20.09
C ARG A 114 4.32 10.42 20.85
N LEU A 115 3.63 11.23 21.64
CA LEU A 115 2.51 10.82 22.51
C LEU A 115 1.37 11.85 22.44
N PRO A 116 0.32 11.62 21.62
CA PRO A 116 0.15 10.50 20.69
C PRO A 116 0.94 10.69 19.38
N PHE A 117 1.38 9.59 18.77
CA PHE A 117 1.70 9.56 17.34
C PHE A 117 0.40 9.62 16.53
N ILE A 118 0.32 10.50 15.53
CA ILE A 118 -0.94 10.81 14.82
C ILE A 118 -0.81 10.38 13.37
N VAL A 119 -1.60 9.37 13.00
CA VAL A 119 -1.73 8.86 11.62
C VAL A 119 -3.00 9.43 11.00
N LEU A 120 -2.86 10.22 9.95
CA LEU A 120 -3.97 10.68 9.12
C LEU A 120 -4.13 9.77 7.91
N MET A 121 -5.22 9.01 7.88
CA MET A 121 -5.53 8.10 6.78
C MET A 121 -6.23 8.84 5.65
N ILE A 122 -5.72 8.73 4.42
CA ILE A 122 -6.33 9.33 3.24
C ILE A 122 -6.40 8.34 2.09
N GLY A 123 -7.19 8.68 1.07
CA GLY A 123 -7.43 7.83 -0.10
C GLY A 123 -8.90 7.82 -0.49
N VAL A 124 -9.20 7.27 -1.66
CA VAL A 124 -10.57 7.32 -2.20
C VAL A 124 -11.48 6.28 -1.55
N ASN A 125 -12.78 6.34 -1.81
CA ASN A 125 -13.71 5.34 -1.31
C ASN A 125 -13.45 3.96 -1.95
N GLY A 126 -13.64 2.89 -1.19
CA GLY A 126 -13.53 1.51 -1.70
C GLY A 126 -12.11 0.94 -1.79
N VAL A 127 -11.06 1.73 -1.54
CA VAL A 127 -9.65 1.27 -1.52
C VAL A 127 -9.25 0.59 -0.21
N GLY A 128 -10.17 0.38 0.73
CA GLY A 128 -9.88 -0.33 1.98
C GLY A 128 -9.29 0.51 3.13
N LYS A 129 -9.51 1.84 3.16
CA LYS A 129 -9.06 2.72 4.27
C LYS A 129 -9.52 2.24 5.65
N THR A 130 -10.83 2.18 5.88
CA THR A 130 -11.41 1.82 7.19
C THR A 130 -11.01 0.40 7.61
N THR A 131 -10.91 -0.52 6.64
CA THR A 131 -10.37 -1.87 6.89
C THR A 131 -8.90 -1.81 7.32
N THR A 132 -8.08 -1.01 6.64
CA THR A 132 -6.66 -0.80 6.99
C THR A 132 -6.51 -0.17 8.37
N ILE A 133 -7.40 0.75 8.77
CA ILE A 133 -7.45 1.32 10.11
C ILE A 133 -7.63 0.24 11.16
N GLY A 134 -8.63 -0.64 11.00
CA GLY A 134 -8.87 -1.75 11.93
C GLY A 134 -7.65 -2.67 12.06
N LYS A 135 -6.99 -2.98 10.93
CA LYS A 135 -5.76 -3.80 10.93
C LYS A 135 -4.58 -3.11 11.61
N LEU A 136 -4.35 -1.82 11.34
CA LEU A 136 -3.29 -1.04 11.96
C LEU A 136 -3.52 -0.91 13.47
N ALA A 137 -4.74 -0.64 13.88
CA ALA A 137 -5.09 -0.52 15.28
C ALA A 137 -4.83 -1.83 16.04
N ARG A 138 -5.22 -2.96 15.46
CA ARG A 138 -4.90 -4.28 16.03
C ARG A 138 -3.39 -4.55 16.06
N LYS A 139 -2.66 -4.19 15.00
CA LYS A 139 -1.20 -4.33 14.95
C LYS A 139 -0.54 -3.58 16.11
N PHE A 140 -0.89 -2.31 16.32
CA PHE A 140 -0.31 -1.50 17.39
C PHE A 140 -0.75 -1.99 18.79
N GLN A 141 -1.99 -2.46 18.96
CA GLN A 141 -2.39 -3.12 20.21
C GLN A 141 -1.58 -4.37 20.50
N ASN A 142 -1.31 -5.21 19.50
CA ASN A 142 -0.47 -6.40 19.65
C ASN A 142 0.99 -6.04 19.99
N GLU A 143 1.43 -4.81 19.67
CA GLU A 143 2.72 -4.23 20.08
C GLU A 143 2.67 -3.55 21.46
N GLY A 144 1.56 -3.71 22.19
CA GLY A 144 1.37 -3.16 23.53
C GLY A 144 1.03 -1.66 23.57
N LYS A 145 0.69 -1.05 22.42
CA LYS A 145 0.35 0.38 22.34
C LYS A 145 -1.11 0.66 22.65
N LEU A 146 -1.37 1.75 23.35
CA LEU A 146 -2.70 2.34 23.57
C LEU A 146 -3.14 3.08 22.30
N VAL A 147 -4.14 2.54 21.61
CA VAL A 147 -4.63 3.09 20.34
C VAL A 147 -5.97 3.79 20.52
N MET A 148 -6.17 4.92 19.87
CA MET A 148 -7.45 5.61 19.73
C MET A 148 -7.79 5.80 18.24
N LEU A 149 -9.07 5.75 17.90
CA LEU A 149 -9.56 6.02 16.54
C LEU A 149 -10.38 7.32 16.50
N ALA A 150 -10.34 8.01 15.38
CA ALA A 150 -11.19 9.18 15.12
C ALA A 150 -12.00 8.98 13.83
N ALA A 151 -13.33 9.09 13.94
CA ALA A 151 -14.28 8.89 12.85
C ALA A 151 -14.43 10.17 12.00
N GLY A 152 -13.41 10.52 11.22
CA GLY A 152 -13.41 11.72 10.38
C GLY A 152 -14.14 11.59 9.03
N ASP A 153 -14.60 10.40 8.61
CA ASP A 153 -15.56 10.25 7.49
C ASP A 153 -16.98 10.56 7.97
N THR A 154 -17.21 11.82 8.36
CA THR A 154 -18.48 12.25 8.99
C THR A 154 -19.66 12.28 8.02
N PHE A 155 -19.40 12.22 6.71
CA PHE A 155 -20.43 12.25 5.68
C PHE A 155 -21.15 10.92 5.49
N ARG A 156 -20.56 9.82 5.97
CA ARG A 156 -21.10 8.47 5.79
C ARG A 156 -21.39 7.89 7.16
N ALA A 157 -22.66 7.95 7.59
CA ALA A 157 -23.10 7.35 8.84
C ALA A 157 -22.62 5.89 9.00
N GLY A 158 -22.71 5.09 7.93
CA GLY A 158 -22.21 3.71 7.95
C GLY A 158 -20.68 3.58 8.08
N ALA A 159 -19.89 4.59 7.72
CA ALA A 159 -18.44 4.59 7.96
C ALA A 159 -18.12 4.86 9.44
N ILE A 160 -18.87 5.76 10.08
CA ILE A 160 -18.78 6.01 11.52
C ILE A 160 -19.15 4.74 12.29
N GLU A 161 -20.32 4.16 12.01
CA GLU A 161 -20.79 2.93 12.66
C GLU A 161 -19.81 1.77 12.44
N GLN A 162 -19.29 1.61 11.22
CA GLN A 162 -18.28 0.59 10.93
C GLN A 162 -17.03 0.76 11.79
N LEU A 163 -16.54 2.00 11.97
CA LEU A 163 -15.37 2.28 12.80
C LEU A 163 -15.65 2.07 14.29
N GLU A 164 -16.83 2.45 14.77
CA GLU A 164 -17.29 2.21 16.15
C GLU A 164 -17.42 0.72 16.47
N VAL A 165 -17.98 -0.07 15.54
CA VAL A 165 -18.04 -1.54 15.66
C VAL A 165 -16.63 -2.13 15.70
N TRP A 166 -15.71 -1.63 14.86
CA TRP A 166 -14.30 -2.02 14.91
C TRP A 166 -13.65 -1.71 16.27
N GLY A 167 -13.90 -0.50 16.79
CA GLY A 167 -13.40 -0.08 18.08
C GLY A 167 -13.93 -0.94 19.22
N SER A 168 -15.24 -1.11 19.30
CA SER A 168 -15.93 -1.93 20.31
C SER A 168 -15.44 -3.38 20.30
N ARG A 169 -15.34 -4.02 19.13
CA ARG A 169 -14.84 -5.40 19.00
C ARG A 169 -13.41 -5.60 19.49
N ASN A 170 -12.59 -4.54 19.53
CA ASN A 170 -11.18 -4.61 19.90
C ASN A 170 -10.86 -3.83 21.18
N ASN A 171 -11.87 -3.36 21.92
CA ASN A 171 -11.71 -2.49 23.09
C ASN A 171 -10.84 -1.25 22.81
N ILE A 172 -11.04 -0.62 21.65
CA ILE A 172 -10.37 0.60 21.23
C ILE A 172 -11.35 1.77 21.35
N PRO A 173 -11.01 2.86 22.08
CA PRO A 173 -11.85 4.05 22.12
C PRO A 173 -11.94 4.72 20.74
N VAL A 174 -13.15 5.07 20.34
CA VAL A 174 -13.45 5.79 19.09
C VAL A 174 -14.05 7.15 19.45
N ILE A 175 -13.52 8.20 18.83
CA ILE A 175 -14.06 9.54 18.91
C ILE A 175 -14.86 9.80 17.64
N ALA A 176 -16.15 10.02 17.82
CA ALA A 176 -17.10 10.26 16.75
C ALA A 176 -18.08 11.37 17.14
N GLN A 177 -18.64 12.05 16.14
CA GLN A 177 -19.74 12.99 16.27
C GLN A 177 -20.86 12.58 15.29
N PRO A 178 -22.09 13.14 15.40
CA PRO A 178 -23.17 12.80 14.49
C PRO A 178 -22.81 12.97 13.00
N SER A 179 -23.44 12.18 12.14
CA SER A 179 -23.27 12.30 10.69
C SER A 179 -23.53 13.73 10.21
N GLY A 180 -22.67 14.24 9.32
CA GLY A 180 -22.70 15.62 8.83
C GLY A 180 -21.93 16.64 9.68
N SER A 181 -21.34 16.22 10.81
CA SER A 181 -20.46 17.08 11.61
C SER A 181 -19.19 17.46 10.85
N ASP A 182 -18.53 18.55 11.26
CA ASP A 182 -17.26 18.98 10.67
C ASP A 182 -16.13 17.96 10.98
N PRO A 183 -15.54 17.30 9.97
CA PRO A 183 -14.44 16.36 10.19
C PRO A 183 -13.30 16.94 11.02
N ALA A 184 -12.96 18.22 10.80
CA ALA A 184 -11.88 18.86 11.52
C ALA A 184 -12.18 19.03 13.02
N ALA A 185 -13.46 19.18 13.40
CA ALA A 185 -13.88 19.23 14.80
C ALA A 185 -13.75 17.85 15.46
N VAL A 186 -14.18 16.79 14.78
CA VAL A 186 -14.02 15.41 15.28
C VAL A 186 -12.55 15.09 15.55
N ILE A 187 -11.66 15.44 14.62
CA ILE A 187 -10.23 15.17 14.79
C ILE A 187 -9.60 16.04 15.89
N PHE A 188 -10.06 17.30 16.05
CA PHE A 188 -9.63 18.16 17.15
C PHE A 188 -9.94 17.52 18.51
N ASP A 189 -11.20 17.09 18.70
CA ASP A 189 -11.64 16.42 19.92
C ASP A 189 -10.86 15.12 20.15
N ALA A 190 -10.56 14.38 19.08
CA ALA A 190 -9.80 13.14 19.18
C ALA A 190 -8.36 13.35 19.62
N ILE A 191 -7.69 14.40 19.14
CA ILE A 191 -6.32 14.74 19.59
C ILE A 191 -6.33 15.15 21.07
N GLN A 192 -7.30 15.97 21.48
CA GLN A 192 -7.45 16.38 22.88
C GLN A 192 -7.70 15.16 23.79
N ALA A 193 -8.62 14.28 23.38
CA ALA A 193 -8.91 13.05 24.11
C ALA A 193 -7.68 12.13 24.18
N ALA A 194 -6.98 11.93 23.06
CA ALA A 194 -5.78 11.10 23.01
C ALA A 194 -4.66 11.60 23.93
N LYS A 195 -4.43 12.93 23.97
CA LYS A 195 -3.49 13.56 24.91
C LYS A 195 -3.92 13.36 26.37
N SER A 196 -5.19 13.63 26.68
CA SER A 196 -5.71 13.52 28.05
C SER A 196 -5.70 12.10 28.60
N ARG A 197 -5.84 11.09 27.73
CA ARG A 197 -5.85 9.67 28.09
C ARG A 197 -4.48 9.00 27.90
N HIS A 198 -3.44 9.77 27.60
CA HIS A 198 -2.08 9.28 27.38
C HIS A 198 -2.01 8.14 26.34
N MET A 199 -2.74 8.30 25.24
CA MET A 199 -2.72 7.32 24.15
C MET A 199 -1.39 7.37 23.40
N ASP A 200 -0.91 6.21 22.97
CA ASP A 200 0.32 6.09 22.18
C ASP A 200 0.09 6.46 20.72
N VAL A 201 -1.03 6.01 20.13
CA VAL A 201 -1.32 6.19 18.70
C VAL A 201 -2.77 6.65 18.50
N LEU A 202 -2.95 7.71 17.72
CA LEU A 202 -4.24 8.14 17.20
C LEU A 202 -4.30 7.91 15.69
N ILE A 203 -5.29 7.13 15.24
CA ILE A 203 -5.54 6.90 13.80
C ILE A 203 -6.83 7.62 13.40
N ALA A 204 -6.69 8.61 12.51
CA ALA A 204 -7.79 9.44 12.03
C ALA A 204 -8.27 8.98 10.65
N ASP A 205 -9.53 8.54 10.54
CA ASP A 205 -10.17 8.28 9.24
C ASP A 205 -10.55 9.59 8.55
N THR A 206 -10.69 9.58 7.23
CA THR A 206 -11.16 10.73 6.44
C THR A 206 -12.09 10.29 5.32
N ALA A 207 -12.90 11.23 4.83
CA ALA A 207 -13.71 11.00 3.64
C ALA A 207 -12.82 10.71 2.41
N GLY A 208 -13.34 9.90 1.47
CA GLY A 208 -12.63 9.52 0.24
C GLY A 208 -13.34 9.89 -1.06
N ARG A 209 -14.22 10.90 -1.05
CA ARG A 209 -15.08 11.23 -2.20
C ARG A 209 -14.30 12.00 -3.29
N LEU A 210 -13.64 11.29 -4.21
CA LEU A 210 -12.80 11.91 -5.26
C LEU A 210 -13.59 12.65 -6.37
N GLN A 211 -14.91 12.43 -6.52
CA GLN A 211 -15.70 13.08 -7.57
C GLN A 211 -15.70 14.61 -7.45
N ASN A 212 -15.51 15.15 -6.24
CA ASN A 212 -15.33 16.58 -6.00
C ASN A 212 -13.94 16.86 -5.40
N LYS A 213 -12.91 16.70 -6.25
CA LYS A 213 -11.49 16.81 -5.91
C LYS A 213 -11.14 18.06 -5.09
N THR A 214 -11.66 19.22 -5.49
CA THR A 214 -11.38 20.50 -4.83
C THR A 214 -11.91 20.53 -3.40
N TYR A 215 -13.14 20.07 -3.19
CA TYR A 215 -13.75 20.03 -1.86
C TYR A 215 -13.01 19.06 -0.93
N LEU A 216 -12.72 17.85 -1.40
CA LEU A 216 -11.97 16.85 -0.63
C LEU A 216 -10.60 17.38 -0.18
N MET A 217 -9.88 18.08 -1.06
CA MET A 217 -8.57 18.65 -0.73
C MET A 217 -8.68 19.80 0.26
N ALA A 218 -9.68 20.67 0.13
CA ALA A 218 -9.92 21.76 1.07
C ALA A 218 -10.23 21.22 2.48
N GLU A 219 -11.00 20.14 2.55
CA GLU A 219 -11.34 19.45 3.80
C GLU A 219 -10.10 18.83 4.47
N ILE A 220 -9.30 18.06 3.74
CA ILE A 220 -8.08 17.46 4.30
C ILE A 220 -7.07 18.54 4.74
N LYS A 221 -6.90 19.62 3.95
CA LYS A 221 -6.07 20.77 4.35
C LYS A 221 -6.59 21.45 5.61
N LYS A 222 -7.92 21.56 5.77
CA LYS A 222 -8.55 22.09 6.99
C LYS A 222 -8.24 21.19 8.19
N ILE A 223 -8.39 19.87 8.05
CA ILE A 223 -8.05 18.88 9.09
C ILE A 223 -6.58 19.08 9.54
N ILE A 224 -5.63 19.06 8.60
CA ILE A 224 -4.20 19.21 8.91
C ILE A 224 -3.92 20.55 9.62
N ARG A 225 -4.51 21.64 9.16
CA ARG A 225 -4.36 22.96 9.82
C ARG A 225 -4.89 22.94 11.25
N VAL A 226 -5.99 22.23 11.51
CA VAL A 226 -6.54 22.08 12.86
C VAL A 226 -5.65 21.20 13.74
N MET A 227 -5.11 20.10 13.22
CA MET A 227 -4.11 19.29 13.93
C MET A 227 -2.89 20.14 14.34
N LYS A 228 -2.38 20.96 13.41
CA LYS A 228 -1.22 21.83 13.63
C LYS A 228 -1.40 22.89 14.70
N LYS A 229 -2.65 23.25 15.04
CA LYS A 229 -2.93 24.15 16.18
C LYS A 229 -2.68 23.48 17.53
N LEU A 230 -2.87 22.16 17.62
CA LEU A 230 -2.68 21.39 18.84
C LEU A 230 -1.26 20.81 18.94
N ASP A 231 -0.65 20.50 17.82
CA ASP A 231 0.71 19.97 17.71
C ASP A 231 1.29 20.38 16.35
N CYS A 232 2.30 21.25 16.35
CA CYS A 232 2.89 21.79 15.11
C CYS A 232 3.50 20.73 14.18
N SER A 233 3.86 19.56 14.73
CA SER A 233 4.38 18.41 13.98
C SER A 233 3.30 17.43 13.52
N ALA A 234 2.02 17.64 13.88
CA ALA A 234 0.93 16.78 13.46
C ALA A 234 0.39 17.14 12.05
N PRO A 235 -0.13 16.15 11.28
CA PRO A 235 -0.02 14.72 11.54
C PRO A 235 1.42 14.22 11.37
N HIS A 236 1.78 13.21 12.15
CA HIS A 236 3.12 12.60 12.12
C HIS A 236 3.28 11.66 10.92
N GLU A 237 2.17 11.07 10.46
CA GLU A 237 2.11 10.30 9.22
C GLU A 237 0.84 10.69 8.44
N VAL A 238 0.99 11.02 7.16
CA VAL A 238 -0.10 11.11 6.18
C VAL A 238 -0.04 9.87 5.30
N LEU A 239 -0.89 8.90 5.62
CA LEU A 239 -0.86 7.56 5.05
C LEU A 239 -1.93 7.41 3.95
N LEU A 240 -1.47 7.36 2.69
CA LEU A 240 -2.37 7.13 1.55
C LEU A 240 -2.64 5.63 1.38
N THR A 241 -3.91 5.24 1.41
CA THR A 241 -4.35 3.89 1.06
C THR A 241 -4.73 3.82 -0.41
N ILE A 242 -4.17 2.85 -1.12
CA ILE A 242 -4.34 2.67 -2.57
C ILE A 242 -4.75 1.23 -2.87
N ASP A 243 -5.61 1.06 -3.87
CA ASP A 243 -5.98 -0.23 -4.42
C ASP A 243 -5.04 -0.62 -5.57
N ALA A 244 -4.26 -1.68 -5.37
CA ALA A 244 -3.28 -2.16 -6.35
C ALA A 244 -3.94 -2.65 -7.65
N SER A 245 -5.21 -3.06 -7.61
CA SER A 245 -5.93 -3.53 -8.80
C SER A 245 -6.26 -2.43 -9.81
N THR A 246 -6.12 -1.16 -9.41
CA THR A 246 -6.54 -0.01 -10.21
C THR A 246 -5.48 0.51 -11.18
N GLY A 247 -4.28 -0.08 -11.20
CA GLY A 247 -3.21 0.22 -12.18
C GLY A 247 -2.90 1.72 -12.27
N GLN A 248 -3.02 2.32 -13.46
CA GLN A 248 -2.71 3.75 -13.67
C GLN A 248 -3.54 4.73 -12.82
N ASN A 249 -4.72 4.33 -12.35
CA ASN A 249 -5.53 5.17 -11.45
C ASN A 249 -4.85 5.35 -10.09
N ALA A 250 -4.17 4.31 -9.58
CA ALA A 250 -3.40 4.39 -8.34
C ALA A 250 -2.25 5.39 -8.45
N ILE A 251 -1.53 5.42 -9.57
CA ILE A 251 -0.45 6.38 -9.84
C ILE A 251 -1.02 7.81 -9.88
N SER A 252 -2.10 8.00 -10.62
CA SER A 252 -2.75 9.32 -10.75
C SER A 252 -3.28 9.85 -9.42
N GLN A 253 -3.84 8.97 -8.58
CA GLN A 253 -4.28 9.31 -7.22
C GLN A 253 -3.10 9.67 -6.33
N THR A 254 -2.02 8.88 -6.36
CA THR A 254 -0.80 9.16 -5.58
C THR A 254 -0.26 10.55 -5.90
N LYS A 255 -0.10 10.86 -7.19
CA LYS A 255 0.33 12.18 -7.66
C LYS A 255 -0.57 13.28 -7.10
N PHE A 256 -1.87 13.13 -7.29
CA PHE A 256 -2.86 14.13 -6.88
C PHE A 256 -2.83 14.43 -5.38
N PHE A 257 -2.79 13.40 -4.53
CA PHE A 257 -2.72 13.60 -3.08
C PHE A 257 -1.35 14.12 -2.63
N HIS A 258 -0.26 13.64 -3.23
CA HIS A 258 1.09 14.05 -2.86
C HIS A 258 1.35 15.51 -3.18
N GLU A 259 1.01 15.98 -4.39
CA GLU A 259 1.14 17.39 -4.76
C GLU A 259 0.30 18.32 -3.88
N ALA A 260 -0.87 17.86 -3.41
CA ALA A 260 -1.78 18.69 -2.65
C ALA A 260 -1.46 18.77 -1.15
N ILE A 261 -0.97 17.68 -0.55
CA ILE A 261 -0.90 17.51 0.91
C ILE A 261 0.51 17.16 1.39
N GLY A 262 1.33 16.53 0.56
CA GLY A 262 2.60 15.92 0.99
C GLY A 262 2.37 14.62 1.74
N LEU A 263 2.36 13.51 1.01
CA LEU A 263 2.28 12.17 1.60
C LEU A 263 3.59 11.77 2.27
N THR A 264 3.51 11.10 3.42
CA THR A 264 4.68 10.56 4.13
C THR A 264 4.74 9.03 4.09
N GLY A 265 3.64 8.38 3.71
CA GLY A 265 3.62 6.94 3.49
C GLY A 265 2.46 6.45 2.64
N ILE A 266 2.61 5.24 2.13
CA ILE A 266 1.62 4.53 1.31
C ILE A 266 1.30 3.16 1.92
N THR A 267 0.03 2.80 1.88
CA THR A 267 -0.45 1.41 2.06
C THR A 267 -1.06 0.91 0.77
N LEU A 268 -0.55 -0.20 0.26
CA LEU A 268 -1.11 -0.88 -0.91
C LEU A 268 -2.05 -2.00 -0.47
N THR A 269 -3.24 -2.04 -1.06
CA THR A 269 -4.27 -3.01 -0.75
C THR A 269 -4.67 -3.85 -1.95
N LYS A 270 -5.40 -4.94 -1.70
CA LYS A 270 -5.97 -5.82 -2.73
C LYS A 270 -4.95 -6.40 -3.71
N LEU A 271 -3.75 -6.71 -3.23
CA LEU A 271 -2.74 -7.42 -4.02
C LEU A 271 -3.20 -8.85 -4.36
N ASP A 272 -4.07 -9.43 -3.52
CA ASP A 272 -4.63 -10.78 -3.66
C ASP A 272 -5.70 -10.91 -4.75
N THR A 273 -6.24 -9.80 -5.25
CA THR A 273 -7.33 -9.82 -6.22
C THR A 273 -6.91 -9.30 -7.60
N THR A 274 -5.61 -9.26 -7.89
CA THR A 274 -5.12 -8.67 -9.14
C THR A 274 -3.90 -9.35 -9.76
N ALA A 275 -3.91 -9.42 -11.09
CA ALA A 275 -2.76 -9.70 -11.93
C ALA A 275 -1.87 -8.47 -12.19
N LYS A 276 -2.36 -7.28 -11.82
CA LYS A 276 -1.75 -5.97 -12.14
C LYS A 276 -0.93 -5.41 -10.98
N GLY A 277 -0.26 -6.28 -10.22
CA GLY A 277 0.53 -5.89 -9.05
C GLY A 277 1.78 -5.06 -9.36
N GLY A 278 2.15 -4.88 -10.64
CA GLY A 278 3.34 -4.11 -11.02
C GLY A 278 3.25 -2.61 -10.72
N VAL A 279 2.06 -2.08 -10.40
CA VAL A 279 1.86 -0.67 -10.06
C VAL A 279 2.72 -0.20 -8.89
N ILE A 280 3.09 -1.11 -7.98
CA ILE A 280 3.98 -0.83 -6.85
C ILE A 280 5.33 -0.28 -7.31
N PHE A 281 5.91 -0.83 -8.39
CA PHE A 281 7.18 -0.38 -8.93
C PHE A 281 7.07 1.03 -9.50
N SER A 282 5.97 1.33 -10.19
CA SER A 282 5.72 2.67 -10.74
C SER A 282 5.57 3.72 -9.64
N ILE A 283 4.84 3.39 -8.57
CA ILE A 283 4.65 4.29 -7.43
C ILE A 283 5.97 4.54 -6.71
N ALA A 284 6.71 3.47 -6.39
CA ALA A 284 7.99 3.55 -5.70
C ALA A 284 8.98 4.45 -6.46
N ASP A 285 9.05 4.21 -7.76
CA ASP A 285 9.96 4.91 -8.66
C ASP A 285 9.63 6.40 -8.86
N LYS A 286 8.34 6.72 -9.07
CA LYS A 286 7.93 8.10 -9.43
C LYS A 286 7.89 9.04 -8.24
N PHE A 287 7.52 8.55 -7.07
CA PHE A 287 7.19 9.43 -5.95
C PHE A 287 8.19 9.37 -4.80
N ASN A 288 9.00 8.31 -4.70
CA ASN A 288 9.94 8.12 -3.60
C ASN A 288 9.29 8.29 -2.20
N ILE A 289 8.02 7.91 -2.08
CA ILE A 289 7.27 7.91 -0.83
C ILE A 289 7.41 6.52 -0.21
N PRO A 290 7.73 6.41 1.09
CA PRO A 290 7.77 5.13 1.77
C PRO A 290 6.51 4.30 1.58
N ILE A 291 6.67 3.03 1.18
CA ILE A 291 5.61 2.05 1.27
C ILE A 291 5.70 1.46 2.67
N ARG A 292 4.75 1.81 3.54
CA ARG A 292 4.74 1.36 4.93
C ARG A 292 4.18 -0.05 5.04
N TYR A 293 3.09 -0.29 4.32
CA TYR A 293 2.30 -1.51 4.47
C TYR A 293 1.78 -2.05 3.14
N ILE A 294 1.59 -3.36 3.12
CA ILE A 294 0.82 -4.07 2.11
C ILE A 294 -0.29 -4.89 2.78
N THR A 295 -1.43 -5.04 2.10
CA THR A 295 -2.48 -5.97 2.52
C THR A 295 -2.71 -7.03 1.45
N VAL A 296 -2.73 -8.30 1.87
CA VAL A 296 -2.83 -9.48 0.99
C VAL A 296 -4.10 -10.29 1.23
N GLY A 297 -5.14 -9.65 1.74
CA GLY A 297 -6.40 -10.30 2.09
C GLY A 297 -7.25 -9.45 3.02
N GLU A 298 -8.35 -10.04 3.52
CA GLU A 298 -9.35 -9.34 4.33
C GLU A 298 -9.14 -9.49 5.83
N THR A 299 -8.41 -10.51 6.28
CA THR A 299 -8.26 -10.79 7.70
C THR A 299 -7.34 -9.77 8.38
N LEU A 300 -7.46 -9.66 9.71
CA LEU A 300 -6.60 -8.80 10.53
C LEU A 300 -5.12 -9.09 10.35
N GLU A 301 -4.78 -10.36 10.12
CA GLU A 301 -3.41 -10.80 9.95
C GLU A 301 -2.84 -10.55 8.54
N ASP A 302 -3.64 -10.06 7.59
CA ASP A 302 -3.21 -9.87 6.22
C ASP A 302 -2.55 -8.50 5.97
N LEU A 303 -2.47 -7.63 6.98
CA LEU A 303 -1.64 -6.43 6.95
C LEU A 303 -0.20 -6.77 7.35
N ARG A 304 0.78 -6.32 6.57
CA ARG A 304 2.20 -6.41 6.93
C ARG A 304 2.95 -5.14 6.65
N VAL A 305 4.01 -4.94 7.44
CA VAL A 305 5.06 -3.99 7.10
C VAL A 305 5.68 -4.43 5.77
N PHE A 306 5.83 -3.50 4.86
CA PHE A 306 6.42 -3.79 3.56
C PHE A 306 7.91 -4.14 3.72
N GLN A 307 8.32 -5.23 3.09
CA GLN A 307 9.70 -5.73 3.07
C GLN A 307 10.03 -6.16 1.64
N VAL A 308 11.07 -5.58 1.06
CA VAL A 308 11.38 -5.76 -0.36
C VAL A 308 11.78 -7.19 -0.65
N ASN A 309 12.66 -7.78 0.18
CA ASN A 309 13.12 -9.14 -0.02
C ASN A 309 11.95 -10.13 -0.05
N SER A 310 11.06 -10.08 0.95
CA SER A 310 9.90 -10.96 1.00
C SER A 310 8.94 -10.74 -0.18
N PHE A 311 8.74 -9.50 -0.61
CA PHE A 311 7.88 -9.18 -1.75
C PHE A 311 8.45 -9.68 -3.08
N ILE A 312 9.73 -9.36 -3.34
CA ILE A 312 10.45 -9.76 -4.55
C ILE A 312 10.61 -11.28 -4.61
N ASP A 313 10.97 -11.94 -3.51
CA ASP A 313 11.09 -13.40 -3.48
C ASP A 313 9.75 -14.08 -3.69
N ALA A 314 8.67 -13.60 -3.07
CA ALA A 314 7.34 -14.14 -3.33
C ALA A 314 6.92 -13.94 -4.79
N LEU A 315 7.15 -12.75 -5.36
CA LEU A 315 6.81 -12.42 -6.74
C LEU A 315 7.60 -13.26 -7.74
N PHE A 316 8.89 -13.47 -7.51
CA PHE A 316 9.81 -14.23 -8.40
C PHE A 316 10.00 -15.69 -7.99
N SER A 317 9.24 -16.19 -7.01
CA SER A 317 9.36 -17.58 -6.57
C SER A 317 8.93 -18.54 -7.68
N GLN A 318 9.84 -19.41 -8.10
CA GLN A 318 9.51 -20.65 -8.78
C GLN A 318 8.89 -21.62 -7.75
N GLU A 319 8.09 -22.60 -8.19
CA GLU A 319 7.23 -23.43 -7.31
C GLU A 319 7.83 -23.80 -5.95
#